data_AF-A0A848HTR8-F1
#
_entry.id   AF-A0A848HTR8-F1
#
_cell.length_a   1.000
_cell.length_b   1.000
_cell.length_c   1.000
_cell.angle_alpha   90.00
_cell.angle_beta   90.00
_cell.angle_gamma   90.00
#
_symmetry.space_group_name_H-M   'P 1'
#
loop_
_entity.id
_entity.type
_entity.pdbx_description
1 polymer ?
#
loop_
_entity_poly.entity_id
_entity_poly.type
_entity_poly.pdbx_seq_one_letter_code
_entity_poly.pdbx_strand_id
1 'polypeptide(L)'
;MSLYVRQLAWLNTAPDAAKGQKQKPPIRLLRMKEDGIAVELPPNPTPYLTDWLMEIGPTASTGMGPAVLAWGEIEAWARQIGINLTTWEARTLRRLSRDFLDQMNKAKEPACPAPFTTRADNDEAVSKQFERMFRAMAANQKAQGAKSARKINK
;
A
#
# COMPACT_ATOMS: atom_id res chain seq x y z
N MET A 1 7.75 10.54 7.32
CA MET A 1 8.67 9.37 7.19
C MET A 1 7.94 8.03 7.10
N SER A 2 7.20 7.57 8.12
CA SER A 2 6.56 6.24 8.10
C SER A 2 5.62 6.06 6.89
N LEU A 3 4.77 7.06 6.63
CA LEU A 3 3.89 7.10 5.45
C LEU A 3 4.67 6.98 4.13
N TYR A 4 5.83 7.63 4.02
CA TYR A 4 6.71 7.57 2.85
C TYR A 4 7.25 6.17 2.62
N VAL A 5 7.80 5.55 3.66
CA VAL A 5 8.36 4.19 3.59
C VAL A 5 7.27 3.16 3.30
N ARG A 6 6.07 3.33 3.85
CA ARG A 6 4.91 2.49 3.52
C ARG A 6 4.48 2.66 2.06
N GLN A 7 4.42 3.89 1.55
CA GLN A 7 4.13 4.14 0.14
C GLN A 7 5.17 3.46 -0.77
N LEU A 8 6.46 3.57 -0.44
CA LEU A 8 7.52 2.87 -1.17
C LEU A 8 7.37 1.34 -1.11
N ALA A 9 7.04 0.78 0.05
CA ALA A 9 6.78 -0.65 0.19
C ALA A 9 5.62 -1.10 -0.70
N TRP A 10 4.51 -0.37 -0.70
CA TRP A 10 3.35 -0.66 -1.54
C TRP A 10 3.70 -0.63 -3.04
N LEU A 11 4.43 0.38 -3.48
CA LEU A 11 4.87 0.54 -4.88
C LEU A 11 5.78 -0.61 -5.34
N ASN A 12 6.70 -1.05 -4.48
CA ASN A 12 7.69 -2.08 -4.79
C ASN A 12 7.21 -3.51 -4.52
N THR A 13 5.98 -3.70 -4.03
CA THR A 13 5.42 -5.02 -3.79
C THR A 13 4.54 -5.47 -4.96
N ALA A 14 4.85 -6.63 -5.51
CA ALA A 14 3.97 -7.32 -6.46
C ALA A 14 2.81 -8.00 -5.70
N PRO A 15 1.55 -7.68 -6.01
CA PRO A 15 0.41 -8.35 -5.42
C PRO A 15 0.39 -9.82 -5.81
N ASP A 16 -0.20 -10.67 -4.98
CA ASP A 16 -0.37 -12.08 -5.29
C ASP A 16 -1.37 -12.27 -6.43
N ALA A 17 -1.24 -13.37 -7.16
CA ALA A 17 -2.13 -13.67 -8.26
C ALA A 17 -3.57 -13.86 -7.74
N ALA A 18 -4.55 -13.24 -8.40
CA ALA A 18 -5.95 -13.45 -8.07
C ALA A 18 -6.35 -14.92 -8.37
N LYS A 19 -7.40 -15.42 -7.71
CA LYS A 19 -7.92 -16.77 -7.96
C LYS A 19 -8.22 -16.95 -9.46
N GLY A 20 -7.52 -17.89 -10.10
CA GLY A 20 -7.65 -18.20 -11.53
C GLY A 20 -6.54 -17.62 -12.42
N GLN A 21 -5.66 -16.76 -11.90
CA GLN A 21 -4.49 -16.28 -12.63
C GLN A 21 -3.26 -17.17 -12.37
N LYS A 22 -2.57 -17.57 -13.45
CA LYS A 22 -1.36 -18.42 -13.37
C LYS A 22 -0.08 -17.64 -13.10
N GLN A 23 -0.06 -16.33 -13.40
CA GLN A 23 1.14 -15.51 -13.30
C GLN A 23 0.97 -14.42 -12.26
N LYS A 24 2.04 -14.14 -11.52
CA LYS A 24 2.08 -13.04 -10.56
C LYS A 24 2.16 -11.72 -11.34
N PRO A 25 1.30 -10.73 -11.03
CA PRO A 25 1.36 -9.42 -11.67
C PRO A 25 2.69 -8.72 -11.36
N PRO A 26 3.13 -7.77 -12.21
CA PRO A 26 4.31 -6.95 -11.94
C PRO A 26 4.14 -6.11 -10.67
N ILE A 27 5.25 -5.57 -10.15
CA ILE A 27 5.20 -4.60 -9.05
C ILE A 27 4.38 -3.38 -9.47
N ARG A 28 3.68 -2.77 -8.51
CA ARG A 28 2.74 -1.66 -8.77
C ARG A 28 3.42 -0.48 -9.47
N LEU A 29 4.67 -0.19 -9.10
CA LEU A 29 5.48 0.86 -9.71
C LEU A 29 5.64 0.68 -11.24
N LEU A 30 5.93 -0.54 -11.69
CA LEU A 30 6.10 -0.83 -13.12
C LEU A 30 4.78 -0.68 -13.87
N ARG A 31 3.69 -1.20 -13.31
CA ARG A 31 2.35 -1.05 -13.87
C ARG A 31 1.95 0.41 -14.02
N MET A 32 2.13 1.21 -12.96
CA MET A 32 1.83 2.65 -12.99
C MET A 32 2.67 3.38 -14.05
N LYS A 33 3.94 3.00 -14.21
CA LYS A 33 4.82 3.56 -15.24
C LYS A 33 4.36 3.19 -16.65
N GLU A 34 3.93 1.96 -16.89
CA GLU A 34 3.36 1.50 -18.16
C GLU A 34 2.04 2.21 -18.49
N ASP A 35 1.20 2.44 -17.48
CA ASP A 35 -0.06 3.17 -17.59
C ASP A 35 0.14 4.70 -17.72
N GLY A 36 1.38 5.19 -17.65
CA GLY A 36 1.70 6.63 -17.70
C GLY A 36 1.24 7.42 -16.47
N ILE A 37 0.95 6.75 -15.36
CA ILE A 37 0.47 7.35 -14.12
C ILE A 37 1.68 7.88 -13.33
N ALA A 38 1.68 9.18 -13.06
CA ALA A 38 2.70 9.80 -12.20
C ALA A 38 2.58 9.29 -10.77
N VAL A 39 3.70 8.86 -10.20
CA VAL A 39 3.76 8.37 -8.81
C VAL A 39 4.02 9.54 -7.89
N GLU A 40 3.09 9.74 -6.96
CA GLU A 40 3.20 10.79 -5.95
C GLU A 40 3.66 10.20 -4.61
N LEU A 41 4.64 10.85 -4.00
CA LEU A 41 5.22 10.45 -2.73
C LEU A 41 4.87 11.47 -1.64
N PRO A 42 4.59 11.03 -0.40
CA PRO A 42 4.28 11.93 0.69
C PRO A 42 5.51 12.74 1.10
N PRO A 43 5.35 13.90 1.75
CA PRO A 43 6.47 14.69 2.23
C PRO A 43 7.32 13.89 3.23
N ASN A 44 8.64 14.02 3.08
CA ASN A 44 9.61 13.34 3.92
C ASN A 44 10.53 14.34 4.64
N PRO A 45 10.31 14.59 5.95
CA PRO A 45 11.03 15.62 6.68
C PRO A 45 12.51 15.29 6.93
N THR A 46 12.92 14.02 6.78
CA THR A 46 14.31 13.58 6.98
C THR A 46 14.70 12.55 5.91
N PRO A 47 14.98 13.01 4.67
CA PRO A 47 15.29 12.13 3.55
C PRO A 47 16.49 11.21 3.79
N TYR A 48 17.53 11.70 4.46
CA TYR A 48 18.74 10.91 4.72
C TYR A 48 18.45 9.58 5.45
N LEU A 49 17.49 9.54 6.38
CA LEU A 49 17.12 8.30 7.08
C LEU A 49 16.43 7.29 6.16
N THR A 50 15.61 7.77 5.22
CA THR A 50 14.99 6.87 4.25
C THR A 50 15.98 6.41 3.21
N ASP A 51 16.93 7.27 2.83
CA ASP A 51 17.99 6.93 1.89
C ASP A 51 18.90 5.86 2.50
N TRP A 52 19.34 6.05 3.75
CA TRP A 52 20.08 5.04 4.51
C TRP A 52 19.31 3.73 4.65
N LEU A 53 18.01 3.78 4.95
CA LEU A 53 17.19 2.57 5.01
C LEU A 53 17.16 1.81 3.67
N MET A 54 17.03 2.52 2.55
CA MET A 54 17.00 1.92 1.22
C MET A 54 18.38 1.41 0.80
N GLU A 55 19.46 2.06 1.26
CA GLU A 55 20.85 1.64 1.04
C GLU A 55 21.19 0.36 1.82
N ILE A 56 20.81 0.28 3.10
CA ILE A 56 20.94 -0.94 3.93
C ILE A 56 20.14 -2.10 3.32
N GLY A 57 19.00 -1.76 2.72
CA GLY A 57 17.92 -2.68 2.42
C GLY A 57 16.84 -2.59 3.50
N PRO A 58 15.58 -2.29 3.16
CA PRO A 58 14.55 -1.99 4.17
C PRO A 58 14.10 -3.22 4.99
N THR A 59 14.50 -4.42 4.58
CA THR A 59 14.20 -5.69 5.26
C THR A 59 15.42 -6.60 5.24
N ALA A 60 15.61 -7.38 6.30
CA ALA A 60 16.58 -8.46 6.35
C ALA A 60 16.04 -9.71 5.64
N SER A 61 16.92 -10.54 5.07
CA SER A 61 16.55 -11.84 4.53
C SER A 61 16.89 -12.94 5.54
N THR A 62 15.89 -13.71 5.96
CA THR A 62 16.08 -14.87 6.84
C THR A 62 15.65 -16.14 6.10
N GLY A 63 16.05 -17.31 6.61
CA GLY A 63 15.62 -18.60 6.04
C GLY A 63 14.09 -18.80 6.01
N MET A 64 13.33 -18.02 6.79
CA MET A 64 11.86 -18.06 6.86
C MET A 64 11.19 -16.91 6.08
N GLY A 65 11.97 -16.11 5.34
CA GLY A 65 11.50 -14.95 4.58
C GLY A 65 11.98 -13.61 5.13
N PRO A 66 11.38 -12.50 4.67
CA PRO A 66 11.83 -11.17 5.04
C PRO A 66 11.52 -10.85 6.50
N ALA A 67 12.46 -10.19 7.19
CA ALA A 67 12.35 -9.76 8.57
C ALA A 67 12.72 -8.28 8.74
N VAL A 68 12.38 -7.74 9.91
CA VAL A 68 12.83 -6.39 10.30
C VAL A 68 14.34 -6.43 10.51
N LEU A 69 15.05 -5.38 10.12
CA LEU A 69 16.48 -5.25 10.37
C LEU A 69 16.81 -5.48 11.86
N ALA A 70 17.80 -6.33 12.09
CA ALA A 70 18.38 -6.53 13.41
C ALA A 70 19.29 -5.36 13.78
N TRP A 71 19.50 -5.16 15.09
CA TRP A 71 20.42 -4.12 15.56
C TRP A 71 21.84 -4.31 15.03
N GLY A 72 22.31 -5.56 14.96
CA GLY A 72 23.63 -5.88 14.43
C GLY A 72 23.81 -5.55 12.95
N GLU A 73 22.74 -5.61 12.13
CA GLU A 73 22.82 -5.20 10.72
C GLU A 73 22.95 -3.68 10.58
N ILE A 74 22.16 -2.93 11.37
CA ILE A 74 22.22 -1.47 11.41
C ILE A 74 23.61 -1.01 11.90
N GLU A 75 24.13 -1.64 12.96
CA GLU A 75 25.46 -1.35 13.49
C GLU A 75 26.57 -1.71 12.50
N ALA A 76 26.48 -2.88 11.86
CA ALA A 76 27.45 -3.31 10.86
C ALA A 76 27.49 -2.34 9.69
N TRP A 77 26.35 -1.96 9.13
CA TRP A 77 26.28 -0.97 8.06
C TRP A 77 26.86 0.38 8.50
N ALA A 78 26.44 0.91 9.65
CA ALA A 78 26.90 2.21 10.14
C ALA A 78 28.44 2.22 10.30
N ARG A 79 29.01 1.14 10.83
CA ARG A 79 30.46 0.97 10.97
C ARG A 79 31.17 0.88 9.62
N GLN A 80 30.62 0.18 8.63
CA GLN A 80 31.24 0.06 7.30
C GLN A 80 31.23 1.37 6.53
N ILE A 81 30.16 2.15 6.66
CA ILE A 81 30.03 3.46 5.99
C ILE A 81 30.72 4.59 6.79
N GLY A 82 31.12 4.33 8.03
CA GLY A 82 31.78 5.31 8.90
C GLY A 82 30.81 6.35 9.49
N ILE A 83 29.54 5.98 9.66
CA ILE A 83 28.49 6.84 10.22
C ILE A 83 28.34 6.56 11.71
N ASN A 84 28.42 7.61 12.53
CA ASN A 84 28.10 7.54 13.95
C ASN A 84 26.60 7.80 14.17
N LEU A 85 25.81 6.73 14.21
CA LEU A 85 24.38 6.84 14.47
C LEU A 85 24.10 7.27 15.91
N THR A 86 23.23 8.27 16.05
CA THR A 86 22.59 8.56 17.33
C THR A 86 21.59 7.47 17.70
N THR A 87 21.26 7.38 18.99
CA THR A 87 20.23 6.46 19.49
C THR A 87 18.88 6.65 18.80
N TRP A 88 18.52 7.89 18.46
CA TRP A 88 17.25 8.18 17.79
C TRP A 88 17.27 7.71 16.33
N GLU A 89 18.36 7.89 15.60
CA GLU A 89 18.48 7.44 14.20
C GLU A 89 18.45 5.92 14.12
N ALA A 90 19.23 5.21 14.94
CA ALA A 90 19.22 3.75 14.97
C ALA A 90 17.82 3.18 15.27
N ARG A 91 17.13 3.75 16.28
CA ARG A 91 15.73 3.38 16.60
C ARG A 91 14.78 3.69 15.45
N THR A 92 14.99 4.81 14.77
CA THR A 92 14.14 5.23 13.66
C THR A 92 14.32 4.33 12.45
N LEU A 93 15.55 3.99 12.06
CA LEU A 93 15.85 3.05 10.98
C LEU A 93 15.15 1.70 11.22
N ARG A 94 15.29 1.14 12.42
CA ARG A 94 14.64 -0.12 12.77
C ARG A 94 13.11 -0.04 12.75
N ARG A 95 12.53 1.08 13.20
CA ARG A 95 11.08 1.31 13.13
C ARG A 95 10.61 1.42 11.68
N LEU A 96 11.34 2.15 10.83
CA LEU A 96 10.99 2.28 9.41
C LEU A 96 11.10 0.94 8.67
N SER A 97 12.10 0.11 8.99
CA SER A 97 12.18 -1.27 8.49
C SER A 97 10.93 -2.09 8.85
N ARG A 98 10.44 -1.97 10.09
CA ARG A 98 9.18 -2.61 10.51
C ARG A 98 7.98 -2.09 9.72
N ASP A 99 7.86 -0.78 9.57
CA ASP A 99 6.76 -0.16 8.82
C ASP A 99 6.78 -0.60 7.33
N PHE A 100 7.98 -0.71 6.74
CA PHE A 100 8.16 -1.22 5.38
C PHE A 100 7.69 -2.66 5.28
N LEU A 101 8.15 -3.54 6.17
CA LEU A 101 7.80 -4.97 6.17
C LEU A 101 6.30 -5.20 6.37
N ASP A 102 5.69 -4.50 7.32
CA ASP A 102 4.25 -4.59 7.58
C ASP A 102 3.45 -4.19 6.33
N GLN A 103 3.80 -3.07 5.70
CA GLN A 103 3.14 -2.63 4.48
C GLN A 103 3.44 -3.53 3.29
N MET A 104 4.65 -4.05 3.15
CA MET A 104 5.02 -5.02 2.11
C MET A 104 4.15 -6.28 2.22
N ASN A 105 3.91 -6.79 3.44
CA ASN A 105 3.04 -7.94 3.63
C ASN A 105 1.58 -7.62 3.30
N LYS A 106 1.06 -6.47 3.72
CA LYS A 106 -0.29 -6.01 3.36
C LYS A 106 -0.46 -5.81 1.85
N ALA A 107 0.55 -5.25 1.20
CA ALA A 107 0.52 -4.94 -0.22
C ALA A 107 0.52 -6.20 -1.11
N LYS A 108 0.80 -7.39 -0.57
CA LYS A 108 0.59 -8.66 -1.30
C LYS A 108 -0.88 -8.85 -1.65
N GLU A 109 -1.81 -8.33 -0.85
CA GLU A 109 -3.23 -8.37 -1.18
C GLU A 109 -3.51 -7.47 -2.40
N PRO A 110 -4.14 -7.99 -3.48
CA PRO A 110 -4.42 -7.20 -4.68
C PRO A 110 -5.27 -5.96 -4.42
N ALA A 111 -6.21 -6.05 -3.48
CA ALA A 111 -7.12 -4.97 -3.09
C ALA A 111 -6.52 -4.00 -2.06
N CYS A 112 -5.25 -4.17 -1.66
CA CYS A 112 -4.61 -3.28 -0.69
C CYS A 112 -4.52 -1.85 -1.24
N PRO A 113 -5.18 -0.86 -0.61
CA PRO A 113 -5.14 0.53 -1.06
C PRO A 113 -3.75 1.15 -0.87
N ALA A 114 -3.43 2.17 -1.66
CA ALA A 114 -2.21 2.93 -1.49
C ALA A 114 -2.22 3.67 -0.14
N PRO A 115 -1.14 3.61 0.66
CA PRO A 115 -1.04 4.36 1.92
C PRO A 115 -1.17 5.87 1.74
N PHE A 116 -0.76 6.41 0.58
CA PHE A 116 -0.80 7.83 0.29
C PHE A 116 -1.43 8.09 -1.08
N THR A 117 -2.35 9.06 -1.09
CA THR A 117 -2.94 9.67 -2.28
C THR A 117 -3.00 11.18 -2.05
N THR A 118 -2.48 11.96 -2.99
CA THR A 118 -2.52 13.44 -2.96
C THR A 118 -3.85 13.99 -3.45
N ARG A 119 -4.45 13.27 -4.40
CA ARG A 119 -5.77 13.57 -4.86
C ARG A 119 -6.71 13.25 -3.69
N ALA A 120 -7.29 14.31 -3.11
CA ALA A 120 -8.59 14.24 -2.45
C ALA A 120 -9.60 13.84 -3.53
N ASP A 121 -9.45 12.63 -4.04
CA ASP A 121 -10.12 12.20 -5.24
C ASP A 121 -11.48 11.71 -4.85
N ASN A 122 -12.39 12.67 -4.66
CA ASN A 122 -13.81 12.44 -4.76
C ASN A 122 -14.33 11.32 -3.84
N ASP A 123 -13.79 11.11 -2.65
CA ASP A 123 -14.45 10.20 -1.69
C ASP A 123 -15.92 10.60 -1.51
N GLU A 124 -16.20 11.91 -1.53
CA GLU A 124 -17.56 12.45 -1.50
C GLU A 124 -18.33 12.28 -2.81
N ALA A 125 -17.70 12.43 -3.99
CA ALA A 125 -18.42 12.29 -5.26
C ALA A 125 -18.64 10.81 -5.66
N VAL A 126 -17.65 9.95 -5.37
CA VAL A 126 -17.73 8.49 -5.51
C VAL A 126 -18.74 7.94 -4.51
N SER A 127 -18.72 8.35 -3.23
CA SER A 127 -19.77 7.94 -2.27
C SER A 127 -21.16 8.42 -2.68
N LYS A 128 -21.32 9.66 -3.14
CA LYS A 128 -22.60 10.17 -3.69
C LYS A 128 -23.05 9.40 -4.93
N GLN A 129 -22.13 8.97 -5.79
CA GLN A 129 -22.44 8.16 -6.95
C GLN A 129 -22.86 6.73 -6.56
N PHE A 130 -22.17 6.13 -5.59
CA PHE A 130 -22.57 4.85 -4.98
C PHE A 130 -23.95 4.96 -4.31
N GLU A 131 -24.23 6.00 -3.53
CA GLU A 131 -25.54 6.23 -2.92
C GLU A 131 -26.64 6.37 -3.96
N ARG A 132 -26.40 7.14 -5.03
CA ARG A 132 -27.36 7.29 -6.13
C ARG A 132 -27.66 5.95 -6.80
N MET A 133 -26.63 5.13 -7.01
CA MET A 133 -26.77 3.80 -7.60
C MET A 133 -27.52 2.83 -6.67
N PHE A 134 -27.23 2.85 -5.36
CA PHE A 134 -27.95 2.06 -4.36
C PHE A 134 -29.43 2.47 -4.25
N ARG A 135 -29.73 3.78 -4.24
CA ARG A 135 -31.12 4.27 -4.25
C ARG A 135 -31.85 3.87 -5.52
N ALA A 136 -31.20 3.94 -6.68
CA ALA A 136 -31.78 3.51 -7.95
C ALA A 136 -32.10 2.01 -7.97
N MET A 137 -31.22 1.15 -7.42
CA MET A 137 -31.50 -0.28 -7.28
C MET A 137 -32.66 -0.57 -6.33
N ALA A 138 -32.71 0.08 -5.17
CA ALA A 138 -33.79 -0.09 -4.21
C ALA A 138 -35.16 0.34 -4.78
N ALA A 139 -35.19 1.43 -5.56
CA ALA A 139 -36.39 1.87 -6.27
C ALA A 139 -36.83 0.86 -7.34
N ASN A 140 -35.87 0.26 -8.06
CA ASN A 140 -36.17 -0.72 -9.10
C ASN A 140 -36.71 -2.05 -8.51
N GLN A 141 -36.20 -2.49 -7.35
CA GLN A 141 -36.75 -3.65 -6.63
C GLN A 141 -38.18 -3.42 -6.14
N LYS A 142 -38.49 -2.24 -5.57
CA LYS A 142 -39.86 -1.88 -5.19
C LYS A 142 -40.81 -1.86 -6.38
N ALA A 143 -40.36 -1.34 -7.53
CA ALA A 143 -41.15 -1.33 -8.76
C ALA A 143 -41.39 -2.75 -9.33
N GLN A 144 -40.42 -3.65 -9.23
CA GLN A 144 -40.58 -5.06 -9.63
C GLN A 144 -41.51 -5.83 -8.69
N GLY A 145 -41.42 -5.60 -7.37
CA GLY A 145 -42.34 -6.18 -6.38
C GLY A 145 -43.79 -5.71 -6.57
N ALA A 146 -44.00 -4.42 -6.83
CA ALA A 146 -45.33 -3.87 -7.10
C ALA A 146 -45.95 -4.37 -8.41
N LYS A 147 -45.14 -4.56 -9.46
CA LYS A 147 -45.60 -5.16 -10.74
C LYS A 147 -45.94 -6.65 -10.59
N SER A 148 -45.22 -7.38 -9.74
CA SER A 148 -45.52 -8.79 -9.43
C SER A 148 -46.83 -8.93 -8.65
N ALA A 149 -47.03 -8.11 -7.61
CA ALA A 149 -48.28 -8.09 -6.84
C ALA A 149 -49.52 -7.72 -7.69
N ARG A 150 -49.36 -6.84 -8.68
CA ARG A 150 -50.44 -6.43 -9.59
C ARG A 150 -50.78 -7.47 -10.67
N LYS A 151 -49.87 -8.41 -10.96
CA LYS A 151 -50.11 -9.55 -11.87
C LYS A 151 -50.79 -10.74 -11.19
N ILE A 152 -50.70 -10.86 -9.86
CA ILE A 152 -51.33 -11.94 -9.09
C ILE A 152 -52.83 -11.65 -8.84
N ASN A 153 -53.23 -10.37 -8.91
CA ASN A 153 -54.60 -9.91 -8.65
C ASN A 153 -55.44 -9.72 -9.93
N LYS A 154 -55.09 -10.39 -11.03
CA LYS A 154 -55.80 -10.35 -12.32
C LYS A 154 -55.98 -11.75 -12.85
#